data_AF-A0A7N2KTK6-F1
#
_entry.id   AF-A0A7N2KTK6-F1
#
_cell.length_a   1.000
_cell.length_b   1.000
_cell.length_c   1.000
_cell.angle_alpha   90.00
_cell.angle_beta   90.00
_cell.angle_gamma   90.00
#
_symmetry.space_group_name_H-M   'P 1'
#
loop_
_entity.id
_entity.type
_entity.pdbx_description
1 polymer ?
#
loop_
_entity_poly.entity_id
_entity_poly.type
_entity_poly.pdbx_seq_one_letter_code
_entity_poly.pdbx_strand_id
1 'polypeptide(L)'
;MTDGGIKLSGEAQQADGIIKLKVILKLTENLQQWLIDEKARDQFVIRAGSDTKVLWNDTRHLKPEPVYKRAFTGKVPLFWVVPVPLIALCFILPQVKLIDFSPSEKYLVTYSSQEPSNPRDANSVVINIFDVRTGKVLRDFKGNADDFAIGGTCGVTGVSWPVFRWAGGKEDKYFARIGKNIISVYETETFSLIDKKSLKVENVVDFSWSQTNPILGLFVPELGDHPARVSTVV
;
A
#
# COMPACT_ATOMS: atom_id res chain seq x y z
N MET A 1 27.07 -2.41 27.75
CA MET A 1 25.87 -3.17 27.34
C MET A 1 24.67 -2.46 27.92
N THR A 2 24.11 -1.52 27.19
CA THR A 2 22.91 -0.77 27.62
C THR A 2 21.73 -1.28 26.81
N ASP A 3 20.74 -1.81 27.53
CA ASP A 3 19.46 -2.32 27.05
C ASP A 3 18.71 -1.21 26.29
N GLY A 4 18.78 -1.26 24.96
CA GLY A 4 18.18 -0.30 24.03
C GLY A 4 16.68 -0.53 23.83
N GLY A 5 15.93 -0.65 24.92
CA GLY A 5 14.48 -0.85 24.89
C GLY A 5 13.76 0.29 24.14
N ILE A 6 13.03 -0.06 23.09
CA ILE A 6 12.18 0.86 22.32
C ILE A 6 11.06 1.39 23.23
N LYS A 7 11.11 2.68 23.56
CA LYS A 7 10.10 3.36 24.39
C LYS A 7 9.15 4.15 23.50
N LEU A 8 7.89 3.70 23.39
CA LEU A 8 6.81 4.41 22.70
C LEU A 8 6.08 5.30 23.73
N SER A 9 6.00 6.60 23.49
CA SER A 9 5.16 7.54 24.25
C SER A 9 4.42 8.46 23.29
N GLY A 10 3.09 8.57 23.42
CA GLY A 10 2.29 9.48 22.61
C GLY A 10 0.96 9.81 23.30
N GLU A 11 0.60 11.09 23.30
CA GLU A 11 -0.72 11.59 23.69
C GLU A 11 -1.59 11.76 22.44
N ALA A 12 -2.86 11.37 22.54
CA ALA A 12 -3.87 11.59 21.52
C ALA A 12 -4.48 12.99 21.72
N GLN A 13 -4.45 13.84 20.69
CA GLN A 13 -5.27 15.06 20.64
C GLN A 13 -6.33 14.91 19.56
N GLN A 14 -7.58 15.15 19.96
CA GLN A 14 -8.76 15.06 19.11
C GLN A 14 -9.01 16.43 18.48
N ALA A 15 -8.91 16.51 17.15
CA ALA A 15 -9.36 17.67 16.39
C ALA A 15 -10.10 17.16 15.14
N ASP A 16 -11.35 17.61 14.97
CA ASP A 16 -12.16 17.45 13.75
C ASP A 16 -12.42 16.01 13.28
N GLY A 17 -12.70 15.09 14.20
CA GLY A 17 -13.12 13.71 13.88
C GLY A 17 -12.02 12.83 13.25
N ILE A 18 -10.86 13.41 12.96
CA ILE A 18 -9.64 12.72 12.58
C ILE A 18 -8.77 12.66 13.83
N ILE A 19 -8.55 11.47 14.38
CA ILE A 19 -7.51 11.30 15.39
C ILE A 19 -6.17 11.55 14.67
N LYS A 20 -5.65 12.78 14.76
CA LYS A 20 -4.27 13.10 14.40
C LYS A 20 -3.38 12.46 15.47
N LEU A 21 -3.19 11.15 15.39
CA LEU A 21 -2.07 10.52 16.05
C LEU A 21 -0.83 11.07 15.37
N LYS A 22 -0.17 12.00 16.06
CA LYS A 22 1.17 12.44 15.73
C LYS A 22 2.02 11.17 15.65
N VAL A 23 2.24 10.70 14.43
CA VAL A 23 3.13 9.60 14.10
C VAL A 23 4.52 10.08 14.50
N ILE A 24 4.87 9.92 15.78
CA ILE A 24 6.24 10.02 16.23
C ILE A 24 6.86 8.68 15.87
N LEU A 25 7.19 8.53 14.58
CA LEU A 25 8.38 7.76 14.23
C LEU A 25 9.51 8.47 14.98
N LYS A 26 9.82 8.00 16.19
CA LYS A 26 11.17 8.20 16.68
C LYS A 26 11.99 7.40 15.67
N LEU A 27 12.57 8.10 14.70
CA LEU A 27 13.66 7.63 13.84
C LEU A 27 14.83 7.32 14.77
N THR A 28 14.67 6.32 15.62
CA THR A 28 15.74 5.76 16.41
C THR A 28 16.26 4.59 15.62
N GLU A 29 17.44 4.85 15.06
CA GLU A 29 18.37 3.95 14.39
C GLU A 29 18.08 3.56 12.93
N ASN A 30 19.19 3.44 12.20
CA ASN A 30 19.30 3.30 10.77
C ASN A 30 18.47 2.09 10.26
N LEU A 31 17.39 2.37 9.52
CA LEU A 31 16.49 1.38 8.91
C LEU A 31 17.19 0.44 7.92
N GLN A 32 18.41 0.79 7.49
CA GLN A 32 19.25 0.02 6.58
C GLN A 32 20.29 -0.83 7.32
N GLN A 33 20.27 -0.89 8.66
CA GLN A 33 21.21 -1.72 9.43
C GLN A 33 21.19 -3.19 9.03
N TRP A 34 20.04 -3.70 8.57
CA TRP A 34 19.94 -5.08 8.10
C TRP A 34 20.65 -5.32 6.76
N LEU A 35 20.76 -4.28 5.90
CA LEU A 35 21.48 -4.36 4.62
C LEU A 35 22.99 -4.49 4.80
N ILE A 36 23.51 -4.10 5.96
CA ILE A 36 24.93 -4.21 6.31
C ILE A 36 25.23 -5.45 7.17
N ASP A 37 24.30 -6.41 7.27
CA ASP A 37 24.54 -7.68 7.96
C ASP A 37 25.71 -8.40 7.28
N GLU A 38 26.80 -8.65 8.03
CA GLU A 38 28.01 -9.30 7.50
C GLU A 38 27.74 -10.69 6.93
N LYS A 39 26.67 -11.34 7.41
CA LYS A 39 26.26 -12.67 6.97
C LYS A 39 25.28 -12.62 5.79
N ALA A 40 24.86 -11.43 5.34
CA ALA A 40 23.88 -11.21 4.28
C ALA A 40 22.61 -12.07 4.44
N ARG A 41 22.08 -12.16 5.67
CA ARG A 41 20.92 -12.99 6.00
C ARG A 41 19.62 -12.29 5.62
N ASP A 42 18.60 -13.08 5.33
CA ASP A 42 17.23 -12.55 5.15
C ASP A 42 16.50 -12.45 6.50
N GLN A 43 15.57 -11.51 6.63
CA GLN A 43 14.60 -11.48 7.72
C GLN A 43 13.24 -12.01 7.25
N PHE A 44 12.54 -12.71 8.12
CA PHE A 44 11.17 -13.16 7.87
C PHE A 44 10.28 -12.94 9.09
N VAL A 45 8.98 -12.81 8.84
CA VAL A 45 7.97 -12.55 9.87
C VAL A 45 7.10 -13.78 10.05
N ILE A 46 6.86 -14.17 11.31
CA ILE A 46 5.85 -15.15 11.68
C ILE A 46 4.80 -14.45 12.52
N ARG A 47 3.53 -14.63 12.14
CA ARG A 47 2.38 -14.19 12.92
C ARG A 47 1.49 -15.39 13.26
N ALA A 48 1.20 -15.57 14.55
CA ALA A 48 0.28 -16.59 15.06
C ALA A 48 -0.65 -15.95 16.10
N GLY A 49 -1.93 -15.78 15.75
CA GLY A 49 -2.90 -15.08 16.59
C GLY A 49 -2.47 -13.63 16.91
N SER A 50 -2.27 -13.36 18.20
CA SER A 50 -1.79 -12.09 18.76
C SER A 50 -0.27 -11.90 18.68
N ASP A 51 0.47 -12.95 18.35
CA ASP A 51 1.92 -12.95 18.44
C ASP A 51 2.54 -12.67 17.08
N THR A 52 3.39 -11.65 17.02
CA THR A 52 4.21 -11.33 15.85
C THR A 52 5.69 -11.40 16.22
N LYS A 53 6.46 -12.12 15.40
CA LYS A 53 7.90 -12.30 15.55
C LYS A 53 8.60 -11.98 14.22
N VAL A 54 9.70 -11.26 14.29
CA VAL A 54 10.63 -11.06 13.17
C VAL A 54 11.90 -11.82 13.49
N LEU A 55 12.36 -12.67 12.57
CA LEU A 55 13.49 -13.57 12.79
C LEU A 55 14.47 -13.47 11.62
N TRP A 56 15.77 -13.59 11.90
CA TRP A 56 16.78 -13.81 10.88
C TRP A 56 16.74 -15.26 10.39
N ASN A 57 16.92 -15.43 9.08
CA ASN A 57 17.14 -16.71 8.43
C ASN A 57 18.63 -17.04 8.40
N ASP A 58 19.13 -17.73 9.43
CA ASP A 58 20.50 -18.27 9.43
C ASP A 58 20.48 -19.71 8.91
N THR A 59 20.63 -19.87 7.59
CA THR A 59 20.63 -21.16 6.90
C THR A 59 21.78 -22.08 7.34
N ARG A 60 22.87 -21.51 7.89
CA ARG A 60 24.05 -22.26 8.33
C ARG A 60 23.84 -22.93 9.69
N HIS A 61 23.00 -22.33 10.53
CA HIS A 61 22.72 -22.85 11.88
C HIS A 61 21.32 -23.47 12.01
N LEU A 62 20.47 -23.37 10.97
CA LEU A 62 19.06 -23.83 10.95
C LEU A 62 18.24 -23.36 12.16
N LYS A 63 18.70 -22.30 12.81
CA LYS A 63 18.15 -21.78 14.06
C LYS A 63 17.71 -20.34 13.83
N PRO A 64 16.40 -20.05 13.94
CA PRO A 64 15.93 -18.71 13.74
C PRO A 64 16.30 -17.82 14.93
N GLU A 65 16.96 -16.70 14.67
CA GLU A 65 17.35 -15.72 15.69
C GLU A 65 16.32 -14.59 15.75
N PRO A 66 15.66 -14.34 16.90
CA PRO A 66 14.64 -13.31 17.00
C PRO A 66 15.25 -11.91 16.98
N VAL A 67 14.78 -11.08 16.04
CA VAL A 67 15.10 -9.64 15.96
C VAL A 67 14.10 -8.83 16.76
N TYR A 68 12.83 -9.22 16.69
CA TYR A 68 11.74 -8.52 17.35
C TYR A 68 10.64 -9.51 17.78
N LYS A 69 10.08 -9.29 18.96
CA LYS A 69 8.95 -10.07 19.48
C LYS A 69 7.97 -9.14 20.18
N ARG A 70 6.70 -9.21 19.79
CA ARG A 70 5.61 -8.52 20.50
C ARG A 70 4.33 -9.35 20.51
N ALA A 71 3.69 -9.39 21.67
CA ALA A 71 2.34 -9.90 21.84
C ALA A 71 1.38 -8.69 21.92
N PHE A 72 0.30 -8.72 21.15
CA PHE A 72 -0.73 -7.68 21.19
C PHE A 72 -1.96 -8.16 21.97
N THR A 73 -2.37 -7.42 22.99
CA THR A 73 -3.63 -7.64 23.72
C THR A 73 -4.71 -6.65 23.23
N GLY A 74 -5.73 -7.13 22.51
CA GLY A 74 -6.90 -6.33 22.09
C GLY A 74 -7.25 -6.41 20.59
N LYS A 75 -8.24 -5.60 20.14
CA LYS A 75 -8.55 -5.41 18.70
C LYS A 75 -7.31 -4.84 18.02
N VAL A 76 -6.69 -5.64 17.16
CA VAL A 76 -5.37 -5.38 16.57
C VAL A 76 -5.48 -4.23 15.56
N PRO A 77 -4.73 -3.11 15.71
CA PRO A 77 -4.50 -2.23 14.57
C PRO A 77 -3.75 -3.02 13.50
N LEU A 78 -4.13 -2.82 12.23
CA LEU A 78 -3.50 -3.48 11.10
C LEU A 78 -2.01 -3.10 11.08
N PHE A 79 -1.13 -4.05 11.39
CA PHE A 79 0.31 -3.86 11.44
C PHE A 79 0.93 -4.68 10.31
N TRP A 80 1.51 -4.00 9.33
CA TRP A 80 2.32 -4.65 8.31
C TRP A 80 3.77 -4.45 8.67
N VAL A 81 4.46 -5.57 8.90
CA VAL A 81 5.91 -5.59 9.04
C VAL A 81 6.42 -6.01 7.67
N VAL A 82 6.74 -5.04 6.82
CA VAL A 82 7.64 -5.26 5.68
C VAL A 82 8.97 -5.76 6.28
N PRO A 83 9.75 -6.66 5.65
CA PRO A 83 11.02 -7.19 6.16
C PRO A 83 12.16 -6.15 6.30
N VAL A 84 11.82 -4.90 6.63
CA VAL A 84 12.69 -3.83 7.09
C VAL A 84 12.33 -3.59 8.56
N PRO A 85 13.26 -3.70 9.52
CA PRO A 85 12.93 -3.38 10.90
C PRO A 85 12.58 -1.89 10.93
N LEU A 86 11.40 -1.54 11.45
CA LEU A 86 10.92 -0.17 11.69
C LEU A 86 10.18 0.59 10.55
N ILE A 87 9.31 -0.08 9.78
CA ILE A 87 8.04 0.58 9.42
C ILE A 87 6.95 0.03 10.35
N ALA A 88 7.09 0.41 11.63
CA ALA A 88 6.03 0.29 12.63
C ALA A 88 5.00 1.40 12.40
N LEU A 89 4.36 1.37 11.23
CA LEU A 89 3.36 2.37 10.86
C LEU A 89 2.04 1.94 11.49
N CYS A 90 1.88 2.27 12.77
CA CYS A 90 0.64 2.04 13.50
C CYS A 90 -0.39 3.06 13.01
N PHE A 91 -1.00 2.79 11.86
CA PHE A 91 -2.22 3.49 11.48
C PHE A 91 -3.35 2.94 12.32
N ILE A 92 -3.63 3.64 13.43
CA ILE A 92 -4.92 3.54 14.11
C ILE A 92 -5.92 4.36 13.29
N LEU A 93 -6.10 3.98 12.02
CA LEU A 93 -7.18 4.48 11.20
C LEU A 93 -8.35 3.52 11.45
N PRO A 94 -9.34 3.90 12.29
CA PRO A 94 -10.56 3.12 12.36
C PRO A 94 -11.09 2.95 10.93
N GLN A 95 -11.42 1.71 10.55
CA GLN A 95 -12.02 1.33 9.25
C GLN A 95 -11.08 1.17 8.03
N VAL A 96 -9.75 1.29 8.17
CA VAL A 96 -8.84 0.87 7.08
C VAL A 96 -8.80 -0.65 6.99
N LYS A 97 -9.09 -1.18 5.80
CA LYS A 97 -9.16 -2.62 5.53
C LYS A 97 -7.93 -3.14 4.79
N LEU A 98 -7.37 -2.37 3.87
CA LEU A 98 -6.20 -2.76 3.06
C LEU A 98 -5.16 -1.63 3.00
N ILE A 99 -3.89 -1.99 2.83
CA ILE A 99 -2.81 -1.05 2.56
C ILE A 99 -1.82 -1.60 1.53
N ASP A 100 -1.10 -0.70 0.88
CA ASP A 100 -0.11 -1.00 -0.16
C ASP A 100 0.93 0.13 -0.21
N PHE A 101 2.17 -0.21 -0.54
CA PHE A 101 3.26 0.76 -0.62
C PHE A 101 3.71 0.93 -2.07
N SER A 102 4.17 2.14 -2.42
CA SER A 102 4.89 2.33 -3.67
C SER A 102 6.20 1.51 -3.67
N PRO A 103 6.73 1.10 -4.84
CA PRO A 103 7.93 0.26 -4.93
C PRO A 103 9.15 0.80 -4.20
N SER A 104 9.29 2.12 -4.13
CA SER A 104 10.39 2.80 -3.43
C SER A 104 10.01 3.28 -2.02
N GLU A 105 8.87 2.81 -1.49
CA GLU A 105 8.31 3.11 -0.16
C GLU A 105 8.14 4.62 0.14
N LYS A 106 8.02 5.44 -0.91
CA LYS A 106 7.79 6.88 -0.78
C LYS A 106 6.35 7.18 -0.40
N TYR A 107 5.42 6.37 -0.90
CA TYR A 107 3.99 6.57 -0.75
C TYR A 107 3.31 5.35 -0.14
N LEU A 108 2.31 5.61 0.68
CA LEU A 108 1.41 4.59 1.24
C LEU A 108 0.01 4.83 0.72
N VAL A 109 -0.61 3.77 0.22
CA VAL A 109 -2.02 3.72 -0.14
C VAL A 109 -2.77 3.00 0.97
N THR A 110 -3.84 3.61 1.46
CA THR A 110 -4.77 2.95 2.39
C THR A 110 -6.15 2.89 1.76
N TYR A 111 -6.84 1.77 1.92
CA TYR A 111 -8.24 1.61 1.57
C TYR A 111 -9.08 1.51 2.83
N SER A 112 -10.05 2.42 2.99
CA SER A 112 -11.09 2.35 4.01
C SER A 112 -12.47 2.23 3.36
N SER A 113 -13.35 1.51 4.04
CA SER A 113 -14.72 1.30 3.59
C SER A 113 -15.63 1.46 4.79
N GLN A 114 -16.60 2.37 4.67
CA GLN A 114 -17.64 2.56 5.68
C GLN A 114 -18.91 1.85 5.24
N GLU A 115 -19.46 1.06 6.17
CA GLU A 115 -20.78 0.50 5.99
C GLU A 115 -21.82 1.64 6.04
N PRO A 116 -22.79 1.63 5.13
CA PRO A 116 -23.81 2.65 5.05
C PRO A 116 -24.71 2.57 6.29
N SER A 117 -25.04 3.73 6.86
CA SER A 117 -25.99 3.83 7.98
C SER A 117 -27.40 3.36 7.60
N ASN A 118 -27.72 3.35 6.31
CA ASN A 118 -28.99 2.93 5.76
C ASN A 118 -28.76 1.76 4.78
N PRO A 119 -29.46 0.62 4.91
CA PRO A 119 -29.27 -0.55 4.05
C PRO A 119 -29.54 -0.34 2.54
N ARG A 120 -30.06 0.83 2.15
CA ARG A 120 -30.31 1.20 0.76
C ARG A 120 -29.14 1.94 0.10
N ASP A 121 -28.21 2.46 0.90
CA ASP A 121 -27.07 3.20 0.37
C ASP A 121 -25.91 2.24 0.07
N ALA A 122 -25.08 2.57 -0.91
CA ALA A 122 -23.90 1.77 -1.24
C ALA A 122 -22.76 2.03 -0.25
N ASN A 123 -21.83 1.07 -0.12
CA ASN A 123 -20.64 1.24 0.71
C ASN A 123 -19.79 2.40 0.20
N SER A 124 -19.56 3.41 1.04
CA SER A 124 -18.62 4.48 0.69
C SER A 124 -17.19 4.00 0.90
N VAL A 125 -16.36 4.21 -0.13
CA VAL A 125 -14.96 3.85 -0.15
C VAL A 125 -14.12 5.10 -0.22
N VAL A 126 -13.03 5.12 0.56
CA VAL A 126 -12.02 6.15 0.50
C VAL A 126 -10.65 5.49 0.37
N ILE A 127 -9.91 5.89 -0.66
CA ILE A 127 -8.51 5.52 -0.83
C ILE A 127 -7.66 6.76 -0.62
N ASN A 128 -6.75 6.71 0.34
CA ASN A 128 -5.85 7.82 0.64
C ASN A 128 -4.43 7.45 0.24
N ILE A 129 -3.71 8.40 -0.35
CA ILE A 129 -2.28 8.32 -0.61
C ILE A 129 -1.55 9.25 0.35
N PHE A 130 -0.61 8.70 1.11
CA PHE A 130 0.19 9.43 2.08
C PHE A 130 1.66 9.49 1.65
N ASP A 131 2.33 10.58 2.00
CA ASP A 131 3.79 10.64 2.04
C ASP A 131 4.28 9.85 3.26
N VAL A 132 5.08 8.81 3.05
CA VAL A 132 5.53 7.91 4.13
C VAL A 132 6.43 8.63 5.14
N ARG A 133 7.29 9.54 4.66
CA ARG A 133 8.26 10.25 5.49
C ARG A 133 7.61 11.27 6.41
N THR A 134 6.58 11.97 5.93
CA THR A 134 5.92 13.08 6.63
C THR A 134 4.57 12.69 7.23
N GLY A 135 3.98 11.58 6.79
CA GLY A 135 2.64 11.13 7.19
C GLY A 135 1.50 11.99 6.65
N LYS A 136 1.77 12.93 5.73
CA LYS A 136 0.74 13.83 5.18
C LYS A 136 -0.07 13.13 4.10
N VAL A 137 -1.39 13.35 4.11
CA VAL A 137 -2.26 12.96 2.99
C VAL A 137 -1.91 13.84 1.78
N LEU A 138 -1.52 13.22 0.68
CA LEU A 138 -1.20 13.88 -0.59
C LEU A 138 -2.39 13.90 -1.54
N ARG A 139 -3.20 12.83 -1.51
CA ARG A 139 -4.39 12.69 -2.36
C ARG A 139 -5.41 11.77 -1.71
N ASP A 140 -6.69 12.05 -1.92
CA ASP A 140 -7.80 11.13 -1.63
C ASP A 140 -8.61 10.81 -2.90
N PHE A 141 -9.12 9.59 -2.97
CA PHE A 141 -10.04 9.09 -3.98
C PHE A 141 -11.27 8.56 -3.28
N LYS A 142 -12.42 9.20 -3.52
CA LYS A 142 -13.71 8.82 -2.95
C LYS A 142 -14.58 8.21 -4.04
N GLY A 143 -15.29 7.14 -3.71
CA GLY A 143 -16.19 6.46 -4.64
C GLY A 143 -16.99 5.36 -3.98
N ASN A 144 -17.69 4.58 -4.78
CA ASN A 144 -18.31 3.34 -4.36
C ASN A 144 -17.32 2.17 -4.53
N ALA A 145 -17.57 1.05 -3.86
CA ALA A 145 -16.78 -0.18 -4.02
C ALA A 145 -16.68 -0.63 -5.50
N ASP A 146 -17.76 -0.49 -6.26
CA ASP A 146 -17.82 -0.88 -7.68
C ASP A 146 -16.84 -0.08 -8.55
N ASP A 147 -16.54 1.18 -8.20
CA ASP A 147 -15.62 2.03 -8.96
C ASP A 147 -14.16 1.53 -8.87
N PHE A 148 -13.86 0.75 -7.84
CA PHE A 148 -12.53 0.20 -7.57
C PHE A 148 -12.46 -1.33 -7.73
N ALA A 149 -13.56 -1.97 -8.13
CA ALA A 149 -13.61 -3.42 -8.38
C ALA A 149 -13.00 -3.82 -9.73
N ILE A 150 -12.72 -2.85 -10.61
CA ILE A 150 -12.32 -3.08 -12.00
C ILE A 150 -10.82 -3.42 -12.06
N GLY A 151 -10.48 -4.45 -12.84
CA GLY A 151 -9.12 -4.71 -13.33
C GLY A 151 -8.16 -5.45 -12.42
N GLY A 152 -8.60 -6.56 -11.81
CA GLY A 152 -7.76 -7.39 -10.94
C GLY A 152 -8.03 -8.88 -11.08
N THR A 153 -6.95 -9.66 -10.96
CA THR A 153 -6.93 -11.12 -10.90
C THR A 153 -7.29 -11.69 -9.52
N CYS A 154 -7.47 -10.83 -8.51
CA CYS A 154 -7.75 -11.22 -7.13
C CYS A 154 -8.53 -10.11 -6.39
N GLY A 155 -9.87 -10.14 -6.48
CA GLY A 155 -10.72 -9.20 -5.75
C GLY A 155 -10.78 -9.56 -4.27
N VAL A 156 -10.04 -8.86 -3.41
CA VAL A 156 -10.15 -9.03 -1.96
C VAL A 156 -11.19 -8.03 -1.47
N THR A 157 -12.23 -8.51 -0.76
CA THR A 157 -13.33 -7.68 -0.24
C THR A 157 -14.12 -6.86 -1.28
N GLY A 158 -14.20 -7.36 -2.52
CA GLY A 158 -14.95 -6.72 -3.60
C GLY A 158 -14.23 -5.57 -4.32
N VAL A 159 -12.93 -5.39 -4.07
CA VAL A 159 -12.09 -4.36 -4.72
C VAL A 159 -10.87 -5.00 -5.38
N SER A 160 -10.47 -4.46 -6.53
CA SER A 160 -9.24 -4.84 -7.21
C SER A 160 -8.05 -4.25 -6.45
N TRP A 161 -7.31 -5.10 -5.74
CA TRP A 161 -6.17 -4.68 -4.93
C TRP A 161 -4.86 -5.29 -5.44
N PRO A 162 -3.76 -4.51 -5.56
CA PRO A 162 -3.66 -3.06 -5.35
C PRO A 162 -4.35 -2.24 -6.46
N VAL A 163 -5.04 -1.15 -6.06
CA VAL A 163 -5.77 -0.27 -7.01
C VAL A 163 -4.82 0.51 -7.92
N PHE A 164 -3.68 0.93 -7.38
CA PHE A 164 -2.69 1.72 -8.09
C PHE A 164 -1.51 0.84 -8.49
N ARG A 165 -1.12 0.92 -9.76
CA ARG A 165 0.14 0.36 -10.25
C ARG A 165 1.12 1.49 -10.49
N TRP A 166 2.29 1.38 -9.86
CA TRP A 166 3.34 2.40 -9.86
C TRP A 166 4.35 2.19 -10.99
N ALA A 167 4.93 3.28 -11.47
CA ALA A 167 5.94 3.32 -12.52
C ALA A 167 6.89 4.52 -12.37
N GLY A 168 7.90 4.59 -13.24
CA GLY A 168 8.92 5.64 -13.20
C GLY A 168 10.18 5.26 -12.41
N GLY A 169 10.42 3.96 -12.24
CA GLY A 169 11.62 3.43 -11.59
C GLY A 169 11.72 3.82 -10.12
N LYS A 170 12.95 4.07 -9.64
CA LYS A 170 13.24 4.42 -8.24
C LYS A 170 12.56 5.70 -7.75
N GLU A 171 12.06 6.52 -8.68
CA GLU A 171 11.43 7.77 -8.30
C GLU A 171 9.94 7.61 -8.01
N ASP A 172 9.32 6.47 -8.35
CA ASP A 172 7.87 6.27 -8.32
C ASP A 172 7.16 7.47 -9.00
N LYS A 173 7.64 7.90 -10.16
CA LYS A 173 7.21 9.15 -10.82
C LYS A 173 5.74 9.13 -11.26
N TYR A 174 5.23 7.94 -11.58
CA TYR A 174 3.89 7.78 -12.12
C TYR A 174 3.13 6.70 -11.37
N PHE A 175 1.81 6.84 -11.32
CA PHE A 175 0.92 5.77 -10.90
C PHE A 175 -0.34 5.80 -11.75
N ALA A 176 -0.90 4.63 -12.01
CA ALA A 176 -2.14 4.52 -12.76
C ALA A 176 -3.15 3.65 -12.04
N ARG A 177 -4.42 3.93 -12.32
CA ARG A 177 -5.54 3.07 -11.97
C ARG A 177 -6.36 2.78 -13.22
N ILE A 178 -6.98 1.62 -13.21
CA ILE A 178 -7.98 1.22 -14.18
C ILE A 178 -9.38 1.58 -13.65
N GLY A 179 -10.25 1.99 -14.56
CA GLY A 179 -11.67 2.23 -14.31
C GLY A 179 -12.50 1.69 -15.47
N LYS A 180 -13.80 1.95 -15.44
CA LYS A 180 -14.70 1.45 -16.48
C LYS A 180 -14.38 2.09 -17.83
N ASN A 181 -13.81 1.30 -18.74
CA ASN A 181 -13.41 1.72 -20.09
C ASN A 181 -12.39 2.87 -20.13
N ILE A 182 -11.68 3.12 -19.02
CA ILE A 182 -10.70 4.20 -18.91
C ILE A 182 -9.50 3.77 -18.09
N ILE A 183 -8.35 4.34 -18.40
CA ILE A 183 -7.15 4.28 -17.56
C ILE A 183 -6.73 5.70 -17.23
N SER A 184 -6.55 5.95 -15.95
CA SER A 184 -6.14 7.26 -15.44
C SER A 184 -4.70 7.15 -14.94
N VAL A 185 -3.81 7.89 -15.59
CA VAL A 185 -2.39 7.99 -15.25
C VAL A 185 -2.13 9.31 -14.55
N TYR A 186 -1.44 9.26 -13.41
CA TYR A 186 -1.15 10.40 -12.55
C TYR A 186 0.36 10.57 -12.38
N GLU A 187 0.81 11.81 -12.23
CA GLU A 187 2.18 12.15 -11.85
C GLU A 187 2.28 12.38 -10.34
N THR A 188 3.37 11.93 -9.70
CA THR A 188 3.54 12.02 -8.24
C THR A 188 4.07 13.36 -7.73
N GLU A 189 4.56 14.24 -8.60
CA GLU A 189 4.97 15.59 -8.18
C GLU A 189 3.75 16.46 -7.82
N THR A 190 2.69 16.37 -8.63
CA THR A 190 1.47 17.18 -8.46
C THR A 190 0.24 16.35 -8.06
N PHE A 191 0.36 15.02 -8.02
CA PHE A 191 -0.74 14.07 -7.87
C PHE A 191 -1.90 14.30 -8.84
N SER A 192 -1.61 14.85 -10.01
CA SER A 192 -2.60 15.22 -11.01
C SER A 192 -2.55 14.30 -12.22
N LEU A 193 -3.65 14.24 -12.95
CA LEU A 193 -3.78 13.42 -14.15
C LEU A 193 -2.87 13.99 -15.25
N ILE A 194 -2.08 13.12 -15.88
CA ILE A 194 -1.21 13.51 -17.01
C ILE A 194 -2.08 14.10 -18.13
N ASP A 195 -1.65 15.23 -18.70
CA ASP A 195 -2.36 15.99 -19.73
C ASP A 195 -3.82 16.36 -19.39
N LYS A 196 -4.19 16.24 -18.10
CA LYS A 196 -5.57 16.40 -17.61
C LYS A 196 -6.57 15.49 -18.33
N LYS A 197 -6.11 14.36 -18.92
CA LYS A 197 -6.95 13.45 -19.69
C LYS A 197 -6.69 12.00 -19.30
N SER A 198 -7.78 11.22 -19.21
CA SER A 198 -7.70 9.77 -19.05
C SER A 198 -7.63 9.11 -20.43
N LEU A 199 -6.91 8.01 -20.52
CA LEU A 199 -6.87 7.16 -21.70
C LEU A 199 -8.21 6.41 -21.79
N LYS A 200 -8.97 6.63 -22.87
CA LYS A 200 -10.21 5.89 -23.13
C LYS A 200 -9.85 4.58 -23.82
N VAL A 201 -10.13 3.45 -23.16
CA VAL A 201 -9.84 2.10 -23.68
C VAL A 201 -11.04 1.22 -23.35
N GLU A 202 -11.81 0.85 -24.36
CA GLU A 202 -13.03 0.06 -24.17
C GLU A 202 -12.70 -1.36 -23.69
N ASN A 203 -13.48 -1.83 -22.71
CA ASN A 203 -13.41 -3.18 -22.15
C ASN A 203 -12.02 -3.59 -21.68
N VAL A 204 -11.21 -2.62 -21.24
CA VAL A 204 -9.91 -2.93 -20.65
C VAL A 204 -10.08 -3.75 -19.38
N VAL A 205 -9.41 -4.90 -19.33
CA VAL A 205 -9.48 -5.85 -18.21
C VAL A 205 -8.23 -5.78 -17.36
N ASP A 206 -7.07 -5.51 -17.95
CA ASP A 206 -5.83 -5.43 -17.20
C ASP A 206 -4.84 -4.48 -17.87
N PHE A 207 -3.91 -3.94 -17.08
CA PHE A 207 -2.82 -3.13 -17.58
C PHE A 207 -1.55 -3.32 -16.74
N SER A 208 -0.37 -3.35 -17.34
CA SER A 208 0.88 -3.49 -16.60
C SER A 208 1.90 -2.45 -17.02
N TRP A 209 2.73 -2.01 -16.09
CA TRP A 209 3.83 -1.11 -16.38
C TRP A 209 5.10 -1.90 -16.70
N SER A 210 5.92 -1.37 -17.61
CA SER A 210 7.32 -1.77 -17.70
C SER A 210 8.04 -1.38 -16.41
N GLN A 211 8.86 -2.29 -15.88
CA GLN A 211 9.60 -2.06 -14.63
C GLN A 211 10.63 -0.93 -14.75
N THR A 212 11.19 -0.73 -15.94
CA THR A 212 12.30 0.19 -16.18
C THR A 212 11.91 1.43 -16.97
N ASN A 213 10.91 1.32 -17.84
CA ASN A 213 10.49 2.39 -18.74
C ASN A 213 9.06 2.84 -18.41
N PRO A 214 8.70 4.11 -18.65
CA PRO A 214 7.34 4.61 -18.44
C PRO A 214 6.37 4.14 -19.54
N ILE A 215 6.39 2.85 -19.86
CA ILE A 215 5.59 2.23 -20.92
C ILE A 215 4.52 1.37 -20.27
N LEU A 216 3.29 1.49 -20.76
CA LEU A 216 2.11 0.81 -20.23
C LEU A 216 1.58 -0.21 -21.25
N GLY A 217 1.52 -1.47 -20.86
CA GLY A 217 0.86 -2.54 -21.59
C GLY A 217 -0.62 -2.65 -21.18
N LEU A 218 -1.49 -2.88 -22.16
CA LEU A 218 -2.94 -2.98 -22.01
C LEU A 218 -3.43 -4.33 -22.51
N PHE A 219 -4.41 -4.92 -21.82
CA PHE A 219 -5.11 -6.11 -22.29
C PHE A 219 -6.62 -5.87 -22.38
N VAL A 220 -7.16 -6.09 -23.57
CA VAL A 220 -8.59 -6.07 -23.88
C VAL A 220 -8.96 -7.46 -24.41
N PRO A 221 -9.88 -8.19 -23.76
CA PRO A 221 -10.33 -9.49 -24.22
C PRO A 221 -11.16 -9.37 -25.50
N GLU A 222 -11.42 -10.51 -26.13
CA GLU A 222 -12.34 -10.60 -27.26
C GLU A 222 -13.76 -10.15 -26.87
N LEU A 223 -14.44 -9.43 -27.76
CA LEU A 223 -15.83 -9.03 -27.59
C LEU A 223 -16.58 -9.08 -28.92
N GLY A 224 -17.50 -10.04 -29.04
CA GLY A 224 -18.22 -10.28 -30.29
C GLY A 224 -17.24 -10.65 -31.41
N ASP A 225 -17.30 -9.93 -32.52
CA ASP A 225 -16.42 -10.17 -33.68
C ASP A 225 -15.05 -9.45 -33.57
N HIS A 226 -14.78 -8.75 -32.46
CA HIS A 226 -13.48 -8.10 -32.24
C HIS A 226 -12.52 -9.02 -31.49
N PRO A 227 -11.36 -9.38 -32.09
CA PRO A 227 -10.39 -10.25 -31.43
C PRO A 227 -9.78 -9.58 -30.20
N ALA A 228 -9.24 -10.40 -29.29
CA ALA A 228 -8.48 -9.90 -28.14
C ALA A 228 -7.28 -9.05 -28.60
N ARG A 229 -7.00 -7.97 -27.87
CA ARG A 229 -5.95 -6.99 -28.23
C ARG A 229 -5.03 -6.73 -27.04
N VAL A 230 -3.73 -6.80 -27.33
CA VAL A 230 -2.67 -6.27 -26.45
C VAL A 230 -2.16 -4.99 -27.11
N SER A 231 -2.12 -3.90 -26.35
CA SER A 231 -1.64 -2.61 -26.84
C SER A 231 -0.58 -2.05 -25.91
N THR A 232 0.33 -1.25 -26.45
CA THR A 232 1.39 -0.59 -25.69
C THR A 232 1.22 0.92 -25.84
N VAL A 233 1.26 1.64 -24.73
CA VAL A 233 1.19 3.09 -24.65
C VAL A 233 2.52 3.60 -24.12
N VAL A 234 3.10 4.58 -24.80
CA VAL A 234 4.39 5.22 -24.50
C VAL A 234 4.14 6.68 -24.14
#